data_AF-A0A938KG49-F1
#
_entry.id   AF-A0A938KG49-F1
#
_cell.length_a   1.000
_cell.length_b   1.000
_cell.length_c   1.000
_cell.angle_alpha   90.00
_cell.angle_beta   90.00
_cell.angle_gamma   90.00
#
_symmetry.space_group_name_H-M   'P 1'
#
loop_
_entity.id
_entity.type
_entity.pdbx_description
1 polymer ?
#
loop_
_entity_poly.entity_id
_entity_poly.type
_entity_poly.pdbx_seq_one_letter_code
_entity_poly.pdbx_strand_id
1 'polypeptide(L)'
;MQQRVLNVLLLTLGVIGLASATRIDASTAATTALQWQEVELTFTASRDTANPYTDTDAWTEFTHEDGTKLRRPMFWDGGRTFRVRFASTKSSGAWRWTSTDRDGDAGLNGKSGTLAAAPAASETATIFTQHGFWSIPSGGRNLMHADGRARLLCADTPWALPWRATIEQAEIYARDRQAKGFNAALLMTVQPDMDCKGPRSRTEDLGFDVGFEDLPKGALRQLRPEYFQMFDRLTGILVAHGIAPVYQPVFHGYGWKGRR
;
A
#
# COMPACT_ATOMS: atom_id res chain seq x y z
N MET A 1 1.31 57.82 56.80
CA MET A 1 -0.12 58.15 56.64
C MET A 1 -0.55 57.68 55.25
N GLN A 2 -1.69 56.97 55.20
CA GLN A 2 -2.33 56.29 54.06
C GLN A 2 -1.86 54.86 53.73
N GLN A 3 -2.55 53.92 54.38
CA GLN A 3 -2.77 52.55 53.94
C GLN A 3 -3.59 52.53 52.65
N ARG A 4 -3.31 51.58 51.75
CA ARG A 4 -4.27 51.08 50.76
C ARG A 4 -4.34 49.55 50.88
N VAL A 5 -5.50 49.10 51.28
CA VAL A 5 -5.97 47.71 51.24
C VAL A 5 -6.44 47.43 49.81
N LEU A 6 -6.08 46.29 49.21
CA LEU A 6 -6.96 45.65 48.23
C LEU A 6 -6.68 44.15 48.00
N ASN A 7 -7.64 43.36 48.47
CA ASN A 7 -8.27 42.16 47.91
C ASN A 7 -7.41 41.02 47.33
N VAL A 8 -7.39 39.95 48.12
CA VAL A 8 -7.10 38.56 47.73
C VAL A 8 -8.27 38.02 46.89
N LEU A 9 -7.96 37.50 45.69
CA LEU A 9 -8.89 36.69 44.88
C LEU A 9 -8.38 35.25 44.90
N LEU A 10 -9.06 34.36 45.65
CA LEU A 10 -8.82 32.91 45.58
C LEU A 10 -9.44 32.37 44.28
N LEU A 11 -8.61 31.89 43.35
CA LEU A 11 -9.07 31.03 42.25
C LEU A 11 -9.02 29.57 42.70
N THR A 12 -10.19 28.95 42.79
CA THR A 12 -10.36 27.50 42.93
C THR A 12 -9.96 26.80 41.63
N LEU A 13 -8.88 26.00 41.65
CA LEU A 13 -8.58 25.06 40.57
C LEU A 13 -9.59 23.91 40.58
N GLY A 14 -10.42 23.85 39.54
CA GLY A 14 -11.30 22.71 39.25
C GLY A 14 -10.48 21.51 38.81
N VAL A 15 -10.75 20.36 39.44
CA VAL A 15 -10.23 19.05 39.04
C VAL A 15 -10.89 18.66 37.72
N ILE A 16 -10.13 18.71 36.62
CA ILE A 16 -10.56 18.15 35.33
C ILE A 16 -10.36 16.64 35.41
N GLY A 17 -11.47 15.91 35.48
CA GLY A 17 -11.47 14.45 35.38
C GLY A 17 -10.94 14.00 34.02
N LEU A 18 -9.95 13.11 34.04
CA LEU A 18 -9.50 12.41 32.84
C LEU A 18 -10.66 11.51 32.37
N ALA A 19 -11.39 11.97 31.35
CA ALA A 19 -12.24 11.10 30.56
C ALA A 19 -11.32 10.09 29.85
N SER A 20 -11.42 8.82 30.25
CA SER A 20 -10.81 7.72 29.52
C SER A 20 -11.37 7.74 28.09
N ALA A 21 -10.51 8.00 27.12
CA ALA A 21 -10.86 7.84 25.72
C ALA A 21 -11.14 6.36 25.47
N THR A 22 -12.43 6.01 25.46
CA THR A 22 -12.92 4.74 24.92
C THR A 22 -12.42 4.62 23.50
N ARG A 23 -11.45 3.73 23.27
CA ARG A 23 -11.07 3.32 21.91
C ARG A 23 -12.30 2.66 21.29
N ILE A 24 -12.88 3.33 20.31
CA ILE A 24 -13.86 2.71 19.42
C ILE A 24 -13.05 1.90 18.43
N ASP A 25 -12.73 0.65 18.78
CA ASP A 25 -12.32 -0.34 17.79
C ASP A 25 -13.57 -0.85 17.08
N ALA A 26 -13.85 -0.25 15.93
CA ALA A 26 -14.73 -0.83 14.92
C ALA A 26 -14.08 -0.58 13.56
N SER A 27 -13.18 -1.47 13.16
CA SER A 27 -12.91 -1.68 11.74
C SER A 27 -14.22 -2.14 11.13
N THR A 28 -14.95 -1.22 10.47
CA THR A 28 -16.04 -1.61 9.58
C THR A 28 -15.39 -2.37 8.43
N ALA A 29 -15.27 -3.68 8.59
CA ALA A 29 -14.79 -4.54 7.52
C ALA A 29 -15.61 -4.23 6.28
N ALA A 30 -14.93 -3.99 5.15
CA ALA A 30 -15.61 -3.78 3.88
C ALA A 30 -16.64 -4.90 3.68
N THR A 31 -17.87 -4.56 3.33
CA THR A 31 -18.94 -5.53 3.07
C THR A 31 -19.17 -5.75 1.57
N THR A 32 -18.62 -4.87 0.74
CA THR A 32 -18.75 -4.88 -0.72
C THR A 32 -17.36 -4.84 -1.36
N ALA A 33 -17.17 -5.66 -2.40
CA ALA A 33 -16.00 -5.66 -3.26
C ALA A 33 -16.41 -5.24 -4.67
N LEU A 34 -16.23 -3.96 -4.98
CA LEU A 34 -16.45 -3.45 -6.33
C LEU A 34 -15.45 -4.10 -7.29
N GLN A 35 -15.93 -4.50 -8.45
CA GLN A 35 -15.11 -5.22 -9.41
C GLN A 35 -13.86 -4.42 -9.79
N TRP A 36 -12.71 -5.10 -9.80
CA TRP A 36 -11.37 -4.56 -10.07
C TRP A 36 -10.89 -3.45 -9.13
N GLN A 37 -11.61 -3.17 -8.04
CA GLN A 37 -11.20 -2.21 -7.01
C GLN A 37 -10.63 -2.94 -5.81
N GLU A 38 -9.68 -2.29 -5.14
CA GLU A 38 -9.05 -2.83 -3.95
C GLU A 38 -10.00 -2.85 -2.76
N VAL A 39 -9.99 -3.98 -2.05
CA VAL A 39 -10.48 -4.15 -0.70
C VAL A 39 -9.28 -4.54 0.16
N GLU A 40 -9.10 -3.84 1.27
CA GLU A 40 -8.07 -4.14 2.25
C GLU A 40 -8.70 -4.64 3.55
N LEU A 41 -8.28 -5.82 3.99
CA LEU A 41 -8.64 -6.34 5.32
C LEU A 41 -7.44 -6.18 6.24
N THR A 42 -7.69 -5.76 7.48
CA THR A 42 -6.67 -5.54 8.50
C THR A 42 -6.81 -6.57 9.61
N PHE A 43 -5.68 -7.10 10.06
CA PHE A 43 -5.55 -8.07 11.12
C PHE A 43 -4.53 -7.58 12.13
N THR A 44 -4.70 -7.98 13.39
CA THR A 44 -3.74 -7.68 14.46
C THR A 44 -3.20 -9.00 14.98
N ALA A 45 -1.91 -9.26 14.78
CA ALA A 45 -1.23 -10.45 15.27
C ALA A 45 -1.30 -10.53 16.80
N SER A 46 -1.47 -11.73 17.35
CA SER A 46 -1.54 -12.00 18.79
C SER A 46 -0.24 -12.61 19.34
N ARG A 47 0.62 -13.15 18.48
CA ARG A 47 1.96 -13.63 18.83
C ARG A 47 3.01 -12.52 18.72
N ASP A 48 3.91 -12.46 19.70
CA ASP A 48 5.12 -11.66 19.59
C ASP A 48 6.15 -12.36 18.70
N THR A 49 6.77 -11.60 17.80
CA THR A 49 7.83 -12.10 16.92
C THR A 49 9.03 -11.14 16.95
N ALA A 50 10.23 -11.69 16.77
CA ALA A 50 11.44 -10.87 16.72
C ALA A 50 11.45 -10.01 15.44
N ASN A 51 11.04 -10.59 14.31
CA ASN A 51 10.84 -9.90 13.06
C ASN A 51 9.51 -10.28 12.40
N PRO A 52 8.43 -9.51 12.61
CA PRO A 52 7.12 -9.79 12.02
C PRO A 52 7.11 -9.90 10.49
N TYR A 53 8.06 -9.23 9.81
CA TYR A 53 8.16 -9.28 8.35
C TYR A 53 8.70 -10.62 7.85
N THR A 54 9.72 -11.19 8.49
CA THR A 54 10.35 -12.45 8.04
C THR A 54 9.81 -13.69 8.72
N ASP A 55 9.26 -13.55 9.93
CA ASP A 55 8.96 -14.67 10.82
C ASP A 55 7.48 -15.08 10.76
N THR A 56 6.65 -14.31 10.05
CA THR A 56 5.22 -14.57 9.88
C THR A 56 4.91 -14.88 8.41
N ASP A 57 4.10 -15.92 8.17
CA ASP A 57 3.67 -16.34 6.84
C ASP A 57 2.19 -16.67 6.90
N ALA A 58 1.40 -15.71 6.43
CA ALA A 58 -0.04 -15.76 6.48
C ALA A 58 -0.64 -15.39 5.14
N TRP A 59 -1.84 -15.88 4.88
CA TRP A 59 -2.57 -15.65 3.65
C TRP A 59 -4.07 -15.66 3.90
N THR A 60 -4.83 -15.15 2.94
CA THR A 60 -6.29 -15.26 2.90
C THR A 60 -6.71 -15.95 1.61
N GLU A 61 -7.54 -16.98 1.73
CA GLU A 61 -8.21 -17.63 0.62
C GLU A 61 -9.60 -17.01 0.44
N PHE A 62 -9.88 -16.53 -0.76
CA PHE A 62 -11.16 -15.99 -1.19
C PHE A 62 -11.81 -17.00 -2.15
N THR A 63 -13.02 -17.44 -1.85
CA THR A 63 -13.81 -18.34 -2.68
C THR A 63 -15.11 -17.65 -3.07
N HIS A 64 -15.31 -17.46 -4.36
CA HIS A 64 -16.56 -16.96 -4.92
C HIS A 64 -17.60 -18.09 -4.99
N GLU A 65 -18.87 -17.75 -4.95
CA GLU A 65 -19.98 -18.72 -5.03
C GLU A 65 -20.00 -19.57 -6.31
N ASP A 66 -19.40 -19.07 -7.40
CA ASP A 66 -19.22 -19.84 -8.64
C ASP A 66 -18.04 -20.83 -8.60
N GLY A 67 -17.38 -20.95 -7.45
CA GLY A 67 -16.24 -21.84 -7.23
C GLY A 67 -14.88 -21.21 -7.57
N THR A 68 -14.82 -19.98 -8.09
CA THR A 68 -13.54 -19.28 -8.32
C THR A 68 -12.80 -19.10 -7.00
N LYS A 69 -11.50 -19.44 -6.96
CA LYS A 69 -10.65 -19.30 -5.78
C LYS A 69 -9.46 -18.39 -6.06
N LEU A 70 -9.18 -17.48 -5.13
CA LEU A 70 -8.02 -16.60 -5.15
C LEU A 70 -7.35 -16.61 -3.77
N ARG A 71 -6.06 -16.94 -3.72
CA ARG A 71 -5.25 -16.85 -2.50
C ARG A 71 -4.37 -15.60 -2.56
N ARG A 72 -4.36 -14.81 -1.49
CA ARG A 72 -3.57 -13.59 -1.37
C ARG A 72 -2.67 -13.65 -0.13
N PRO A 73 -1.37 -13.36 -0.24
CA PRO A 73 -0.50 -13.27 0.93
C PRO A 73 -0.91 -12.07 1.79
N MET A 74 -0.82 -12.23 3.10
CA MET A 74 -0.81 -11.09 4.01
C MET A 74 0.57 -10.44 3.99
N PHE A 75 0.63 -9.16 4.30
CA PHE A 75 1.87 -8.41 4.49
C PHE A 75 1.87 -7.69 5.83
N TRP A 76 3.06 -7.54 6.42
CA TRP A 76 3.26 -6.77 7.64
C TRP A 76 3.30 -5.27 7.32
N ASP A 77 2.57 -4.47 8.09
CA ASP A 77 2.42 -3.02 7.91
C ASP A 77 2.85 -2.23 9.16
N GLY A 78 3.80 -2.77 9.93
CA GLY A 78 4.31 -2.16 11.15
C GLY A 78 3.61 -2.63 12.42
N GLY A 79 4.34 -2.58 13.54
CA GLY A 79 3.86 -3.06 14.84
C GLY A 79 3.36 -4.50 14.75
N ARG A 80 2.08 -4.71 15.11
CA ARG A 80 1.39 -6.02 15.05
C ARG A 80 0.40 -6.10 13.89
N THR A 81 0.43 -5.13 12.98
CA THR A 81 -0.57 -4.98 11.92
C THR A 81 -0.18 -5.82 10.72
N PHE A 82 -1.11 -6.67 10.29
CA PHE A 82 -1.02 -7.40 9.04
C PHE A 82 -2.22 -7.04 8.17
N ARG A 83 -2.02 -6.99 6.86
CA ARG A 83 -3.05 -6.63 5.90
C ARG A 83 -3.07 -7.61 4.75
N VAL A 84 -4.22 -7.73 4.09
CA VAL A 84 -4.36 -8.39 2.80
C VAL A 84 -5.13 -7.49 1.86
N ARG A 85 -4.64 -7.38 0.62
CA ARG A 85 -5.32 -6.66 -0.47
C ARG A 85 -5.88 -7.64 -1.48
N PHE A 86 -7.12 -7.42 -1.83
CA PHE A 86 -7.93 -8.24 -2.72
C PHE A 86 -8.71 -7.34 -3.67
N ALA A 87 -8.89 -7.77 -4.92
CA ALA A 87 -9.78 -7.10 -5.86
C ALA A 87 -10.69 -8.14 -6.51
N SER A 88 -12.00 -7.92 -6.46
CA SER A 88 -12.97 -8.85 -7.04
C SER A 88 -12.84 -8.86 -8.57
N THR A 89 -12.74 -10.03 -9.17
CA THR A 89 -12.85 -10.19 -10.64
C THR A 89 -14.31 -10.36 -11.09
N LYS A 90 -15.26 -10.35 -10.15
CA LYS A 90 -16.69 -10.62 -10.37
C LYS A 90 -17.52 -9.35 -10.13
N SER A 91 -18.56 -9.15 -10.93
CA SER A 91 -19.51 -8.03 -10.84
C SER A 91 -20.72 -8.31 -9.96
N SER A 92 -20.90 -9.55 -9.52
CA SER A 92 -22.03 -9.98 -8.68
C SER A 92 -21.65 -11.26 -7.94
N GLY A 93 -22.47 -11.63 -6.95
CA GLY A 93 -22.29 -12.81 -6.13
C GLY A 93 -21.54 -12.52 -4.82
N ALA A 94 -21.21 -13.58 -4.07
CA ALA A 94 -20.51 -13.46 -2.79
C ALA A 94 -19.13 -14.13 -2.82
N TRP A 95 -18.13 -13.41 -2.28
CA TRP A 95 -16.83 -13.96 -1.92
C TRP A 95 -16.82 -14.30 -0.44
N ARG A 96 -16.62 -15.57 -0.10
CA ARG A 96 -16.28 -16.01 1.26
C ARG A 96 -14.78 -16.02 1.41
N TRP A 97 -14.25 -15.56 2.53
CA TRP A 97 -12.83 -15.59 2.76
C TRP A 97 -12.47 -16.21 4.11
N THR A 98 -11.30 -16.84 4.17
CA THR A 98 -10.72 -17.40 5.39
C THR A 98 -9.21 -17.16 5.38
N SER A 99 -8.68 -16.75 6.53
CA SER A 99 -7.26 -16.47 6.74
C SER A 99 -6.57 -17.66 7.40
N THR A 100 -5.28 -17.81 7.10
CA THR A 100 -4.43 -18.85 7.67
C THR A 100 -3.06 -18.25 7.93
N ASP A 101 -2.48 -18.59 9.08
CA ASP A 101 -1.08 -18.34 9.41
C ASP A 101 -0.38 -19.68 9.64
N ARG A 102 0.85 -19.81 9.14
CA ARG A 102 1.62 -21.08 9.17
C ARG A 102 1.79 -21.64 10.58
N ASP A 103 1.94 -20.76 11.56
CA ASP A 103 2.24 -21.12 12.94
C ASP A 103 1.01 -20.97 13.86
N GLY A 104 -0.16 -20.65 13.29
CA GLY A 104 -1.43 -20.60 14.00
C GLY A 104 -1.61 -19.38 14.92
N ASP A 105 -1.02 -18.22 14.62
CA ASP A 105 -1.27 -16.99 15.39
C ASP A 105 -2.78 -16.69 15.47
N ALA A 106 -3.38 -16.70 16.67
CA ALA A 106 -4.82 -16.52 16.86
C ALA A 106 -5.39 -15.17 16.40
N GLY A 107 -4.53 -14.15 16.20
CA GLY A 107 -4.88 -12.85 15.64
C GLY A 107 -4.99 -12.86 14.12
N LEU A 108 -4.30 -13.79 13.46
CA LEU A 108 -4.20 -13.87 11.99
C LEU A 108 -4.91 -15.11 11.43
N ASN A 109 -4.84 -16.23 12.12
CA ASN A 109 -5.35 -17.53 11.69
C ASN A 109 -6.86 -17.67 11.96
N GLY A 110 -7.56 -18.32 11.02
CA GLY A 110 -8.96 -18.72 11.20
C GLY A 110 -9.97 -17.57 11.20
N LYS A 111 -9.57 -16.33 10.89
CA LYS A 111 -10.52 -15.23 10.66
C LYS A 111 -11.22 -15.46 9.34
N SER A 112 -12.50 -15.11 9.26
CA SER A 112 -13.30 -15.29 8.05
C SER A 112 -14.34 -14.19 7.90
N GLY A 113 -14.90 -14.08 6.70
CA GLY A 113 -15.93 -13.11 6.39
C GLY A 113 -16.49 -13.29 5.00
N THR A 114 -17.34 -12.35 4.57
CA THR A 114 -17.94 -12.34 3.23
C THR A 114 -17.87 -10.93 2.65
N LEU A 115 -17.61 -10.85 1.34
CA LEU A 115 -17.67 -9.62 0.54
C LEU A 115 -18.71 -9.82 -0.56
N ALA A 116 -19.68 -8.92 -0.69
CA ALA A 116 -20.59 -8.90 -1.82
C ALA A 116 -19.85 -8.32 -3.04
N ALA A 117 -19.67 -9.12 -4.09
CA ALA A 117 -19.19 -8.61 -5.36
C ALA A 117 -20.24 -7.69 -5.98
N ALA A 118 -19.80 -6.56 -6.50
CA ALA A 118 -20.66 -5.59 -7.14
C ALA A 118 -19.99 -5.05 -8.42
N PRO A 119 -20.76 -4.54 -9.39
CA PRO A 119 -20.19 -3.99 -10.61
C PRO A 119 -19.23 -2.85 -10.27
N ALA A 120 -18.28 -2.56 -11.15
CA ALA A 120 -17.50 -1.35 -11.01
C ALA A 120 -18.43 -0.14 -10.94
N ALA A 121 -18.42 0.55 -9.79
CA ALA A 121 -19.09 1.82 -9.60
C ALA A 121 -18.04 2.80 -9.10
N SER A 122 -17.83 3.91 -9.79
CA SER A 122 -17.06 5.02 -9.22
C SER A 122 -17.35 6.32 -9.95
N GLU A 123 -17.53 7.39 -9.17
CA GLU A 123 -17.48 8.78 -9.62
C GLU A 123 -16.06 9.16 -10.11
N THR A 124 -15.04 8.36 -9.76
CA THR A 124 -13.62 8.52 -10.10
C THR A 124 -13.03 7.24 -10.73
N ALA A 125 -13.77 6.65 -11.68
CA ALA A 125 -13.37 5.41 -12.32
C ALA A 125 -12.06 5.57 -13.13
N THR A 126 -11.06 4.72 -12.86
CA THR A 126 -9.82 4.63 -13.65
C THR A 126 -9.98 3.64 -14.81
N ILE A 127 -9.09 3.70 -15.81
CA ILE A 127 -9.08 2.72 -16.91
C ILE A 127 -8.96 1.28 -16.41
N PHE A 128 -8.28 1.06 -15.29
CA PHE A 128 -8.07 -0.27 -14.70
C PHE A 128 -9.31 -0.76 -13.96
N THR A 129 -10.03 0.12 -13.27
CA THR A 129 -11.27 -0.25 -12.58
C THR A 129 -12.46 -0.39 -13.53
N GLN A 130 -12.38 0.17 -14.74
CA GLN A 130 -13.44 0.05 -15.75
C GLN A 130 -13.29 -1.21 -16.60
N HIS A 131 -12.07 -1.50 -17.04
CA HIS A 131 -11.81 -2.56 -18.02
C HIS A 131 -11.10 -3.79 -17.40
N GLY A 132 -10.67 -3.68 -16.15
CA GLY A 132 -9.94 -4.71 -15.44
C GLY A 132 -8.44 -4.74 -15.73
N PHE A 133 -7.74 -5.68 -15.09
CA PHE A 133 -6.29 -5.81 -15.15
C PHE A 133 -5.80 -6.30 -16.51
N TRP A 134 -4.57 -5.92 -16.87
CA TRP A 134 -3.93 -6.38 -18.10
C TRP A 134 -3.51 -7.85 -17.99
N SER A 135 -3.67 -8.57 -19.10
CA SER A 135 -3.12 -9.90 -19.32
C SER A 135 -2.69 -10.06 -20.77
N ILE A 136 -1.89 -11.08 -21.05
CA ILE A 136 -1.68 -11.58 -22.42
C ILE A 136 -2.46 -12.89 -22.51
N PRO A 137 -3.52 -12.97 -23.33
CA PRO A 137 -4.28 -14.22 -23.50
C PRO A 137 -3.39 -15.36 -24.00
N SER A 138 -3.77 -16.61 -23.70
CA SER A 138 -3.05 -17.79 -24.21
C SER A 138 -2.92 -17.75 -25.74
N GLY A 139 -1.71 -17.95 -26.25
CA GLY A 139 -1.39 -17.83 -27.68
C GLY A 139 -1.33 -16.40 -28.23
N GLY A 140 -1.64 -15.39 -27.40
CA GLY A 140 -1.59 -13.98 -27.75
C GLY A 140 -0.18 -13.39 -27.68
N ARG A 141 -0.03 -12.18 -28.24
CA ARG A 141 1.22 -11.39 -28.21
C ARG A 141 1.04 -9.96 -27.71
N ASN A 142 -0.20 -9.56 -27.41
CA ASN A 142 -0.56 -8.19 -27.05
C ASN A 142 -1.20 -8.16 -25.66
N LEU A 143 -0.99 -7.06 -24.93
CA LEU A 143 -1.69 -6.81 -23.69
C LEU A 143 -3.17 -6.49 -23.97
N MET A 144 -4.04 -7.04 -23.14
CA MET A 144 -5.48 -6.80 -23.18
C MET A 144 -6.00 -6.60 -21.76
N HIS A 145 -6.91 -5.66 -21.60
CA HIS A 145 -7.75 -5.57 -20.40
C HIS A 145 -8.67 -6.80 -20.30
N ALA A 146 -9.21 -7.03 -19.10
CA ALA A 146 -10.03 -8.21 -18.80
C ALA A 146 -11.32 -8.28 -19.64
N ASP A 147 -11.85 -7.14 -20.09
CA ASP A 147 -13.01 -7.02 -20.98
C ASP A 147 -12.67 -7.20 -22.47
N GLY A 148 -11.42 -7.51 -22.81
CA GLY A 148 -10.95 -7.69 -24.18
C GLY A 148 -10.48 -6.40 -24.87
N ARG A 149 -10.47 -5.25 -24.19
CA ARG A 149 -9.92 -4.01 -24.75
C ARG A 149 -8.41 -4.12 -24.94
N ALA A 150 -7.94 -4.02 -26.18
CA ALA A 150 -6.52 -4.07 -26.51
C ALA A 150 -5.74 -2.89 -25.89
N ARG A 151 -4.48 -3.14 -25.51
CA ARG A 151 -3.57 -2.12 -24.98
C ARG A 151 -2.18 -2.25 -25.57
N LEU A 152 -1.68 -1.18 -26.18
CA LEU A 152 -0.26 -1.02 -26.49
C LEU A 152 0.44 -0.42 -25.28
N LEU A 153 1.56 -1.00 -24.84
CA LEU A 153 2.38 -0.43 -23.78
C LEU A 153 3.15 0.79 -24.32
N CYS A 154 2.88 1.97 -23.77
CA CYS A 154 3.61 3.21 -24.04
C CYS A 154 4.13 3.72 -22.70
N ALA A 155 5.38 3.41 -22.40
CA ALA A 155 5.92 3.58 -21.05
C ALA A 155 7.00 4.66 -20.98
N ASP A 156 7.04 5.34 -19.84
CA ASP A 156 8.14 6.21 -19.45
C ASP A 156 8.96 5.58 -18.31
N THR A 157 10.13 6.15 -17.99
CA THR A 157 11.15 5.57 -17.11
C THR A 157 11.49 6.44 -15.88
N PRO A 158 10.53 6.79 -15.02
CA PRO A 158 10.77 7.57 -13.81
C PRO A 158 11.35 6.68 -12.69
N TRP A 159 12.49 6.05 -12.95
CA TRP A 159 13.10 5.00 -12.10
C TRP A 159 13.12 5.34 -10.61
N ALA A 160 13.47 6.58 -10.29
CA ALA A 160 13.67 7.06 -8.92
C ALA A 160 12.41 7.60 -8.23
N LEU A 161 11.27 7.66 -8.91
CA LEU A 161 10.01 8.15 -8.34
C LEU A 161 9.69 7.50 -6.98
N PRO A 162 9.82 6.17 -6.80
CA PRO A 162 9.46 5.52 -5.53
C PRO A 162 10.22 6.04 -4.31
N TRP A 163 11.48 6.44 -4.48
CA TRP A 163 12.38 6.80 -3.37
C TRP A 163 12.87 8.25 -3.38
N ARG A 164 12.53 9.05 -4.41
CA ARG A 164 12.80 10.50 -4.45
C ARG A 164 11.56 11.38 -4.53
N ALA A 165 10.50 10.96 -5.21
CA ALA A 165 9.41 11.89 -5.50
C ALA A 165 8.57 12.19 -4.26
N THR A 166 8.14 13.44 -4.13
CA THR A 166 7.02 13.83 -3.26
C THR A 166 5.67 13.49 -3.93
N ILE A 167 4.59 13.58 -3.16
CA ILE A 167 3.21 13.44 -3.69
C ILE A 167 2.96 14.45 -4.82
N GLU A 168 3.27 15.72 -4.58
CA GLU A 168 3.09 16.80 -5.57
C GLU A 168 3.90 16.53 -6.85
N GLN A 169 5.16 16.11 -6.72
CA GLN A 169 5.99 15.78 -7.89
C GLN A 169 5.42 14.59 -8.67
N ALA A 170 4.88 13.58 -7.97
CA ALA A 170 4.22 12.44 -8.62
C ALA A 170 2.95 12.86 -9.35
N GLU A 171 2.16 13.79 -8.81
CA GLU A 171 0.97 14.34 -9.47
C GLU A 171 1.33 15.16 -10.72
N ILE A 172 2.33 16.03 -10.63
CA ILE A 172 2.84 16.80 -11.77
C ILE A 172 3.31 15.85 -12.87
N TYR A 173 4.12 14.86 -12.51
CA TYR A 173 4.60 13.84 -13.43
C TYR A 173 3.44 13.07 -14.08
N ALA A 174 2.50 12.56 -13.28
CA ALA A 174 1.40 11.72 -13.77
C ALA A 174 0.49 12.49 -14.73
N ARG A 175 0.17 13.76 -14.42
CA ARG A 175 -0.62 14.63 -15.29
C ARG A 175 0.07 14.90 -16.63
N ASP A 176 1.36 15.23 -16.59
CA ASP A 176 2.16 15.46 -17.80
C ASP A 176 2.24 14.21 -18.69
N ARG A 177 2.49 13.05 -18.08
CA ARG A 177 2.57 11.78 -18.81
C ARG A 177 1.23 11.34 -19.39
N GLN A 178 0.15 11.52 -18.64
CA GLN A 178 -1.21 11.27 -19.12
C GLN A 178 -1.53 12.15 -20.34
N ALA A 179 -1.24 13.46 -20.28
CA ALA A 179 -1.48 14.39 -21.39
C ALA A 179 -0.69 14.03 -22.66
N LYS A 180 0.46 13.37 -22.50
CA LYS A 180 1.32 12.88 -23.60
C LYS A 180 0.98 11.47 -24.08
N GLY A 181 -0.02 10.81 -23.49
CA GLY A 181 -0.46 9.48 -23.89
C GLY A 181 0.38 8.32 -23.36
N PHE A 182 1.28 8.56 -22.40
CA PHE A 182 1.95 7.47 -21.68
C PHE A 182 0.95 6.74 -20.79
N ASN A 183 1.11 5.42 -20.68
CA ASN A 183 0.22 4.56 -19.93
C ASN A 183 0.91 3.60 -18.97
N ALA A 184 2.23 3.71 -18.85
CA ALA A 184 3.00 2.94 -17.88
C ALA A 184 4.22 3.73 -17.41
N ALA A 185 4.67 3.41 -16.20
CA ALA A 185 5.87 3.96 -15.59
C ALA A 185 6.73 2.82 -15.08
N LEU A 186 7.98 2.72 -15.56
CA LEU A 186 8.93 1.73 -15.08
C LEU A 186 9.62 2.26 -13.82
N LEU A 187 9.51 1.51 -12.72
CA LEU A 187 9.87 1.96 -11.37
C LEU A 187 10.92 1.04 -10.76
N MET A 188 11.93 1.63 -10.13
CA MET A 188 12.80 0.91 -9.19
C MET A 188 12.12 0.94 -7.82
N THR A 189 11.48 -0.17 -7.44
CA THR A 189 10.61 -0.24 -6.27
C THR A 189 11.32 0.19 -4.99
N VAL A 190 12.61 -0.13 -4.88
CA VAL A 190 13.49 0.28 -3.79
C VAL A 190 14.73 0.97 -4.35
N GLN A 191 15.33 1.86 -3.56
CA GLN A 191 16.63 2.44 -3.88
C GLN A 191 17.66 1.28 -3.97
N PRO A 192 18.41 1.16 -5.09
CA PRO A 192 19.19 -0.05 -5.40
C PRO A 192 20.68 0.03 -5.05
N ASP A 193 21.20 1.22 -4.73
CA ASP A 193 22.64 1.50 -4.71
C ASP A 193 23.15 1.38 -3.28
N MET A 194 23.96 0.34 -3.06
CA MET A 194 24.48 -0.09 -1.77
C MET A 194 25.36 0.97 -1.09
N ASP A 195 26.07 1.80 -1.86
CA ASP A 195 27.03 2.77 -1.32
C ASP A 195 26.52 4.22 -1.39
N CYS A 196 25.27 4.42 -1.83
CA CYS A 196 24.69 5.74 -1.91
C CYS A 196 24.50 6.34 -0.51
N LYS A 197 24.89 7.61 -0.36
CA LYS A 197 24.74 8.36 0.89
C LYS A 197 23.98 9.65 0.62
N GLY A 198 23.09 10.00 1.54
CA GLY A 198 22.27 11.21 1.46
C GLY A 198 21.34 11.29 2.67
N PRO A 199 20.72 12.46 2.92
CA PRO A 199 19.71 12.56 3.96
C PRO A 199 18.49 11.69 3.64
N ARG A 200 17.82 11.20 4.69
CA ARG A 200 16.53 10.51 4.58
C ARG A 200 15.42 11.52 4.27
N SER A 201 15.43 12.02 3.04
CA SER A 201 14.59 13.15 2.61
C SER A 201 14.25 13.03 1.13
N ARG A 202 13.05 13.46 0.75
CA ARG A 202 12.59 13.52 -0.66
C ARG A 202 12.75 14.91 -1.28
N THR A 203 13.13 15.90 -0.47
CA THR A 203 13.16 17.31 -0.86
C THR A 203 14.56 17.93 -0.76
N GLU A 204 15.43 17.38 0.08
CA GLU A 204 16.81 17.85 0.21
C GLU A 204 17.71 17.35 -0.92
N ASP A 205 18.77 18.11 -1.19
CA ASP A 205 19.79 17.70 -2.15
C ASP A 205 20.42 16.36 -1.75
N LEU A 206 20.67 15.52 -2.76
CA LEU A 206 21.13 14.13 -2.60
C LEU A 206 20.21 13.24 -1.75
N GLY A 207 19.04 13.72 -1.31
CA GLY A 207 18.12 12.98 -0.47
C GLY A 207 17.44 11.79 -1.17
N PHE A 208 17.20 10.74 -0.39
CA PHE A 208 16.36 9.61 -0.78
C PHE A 208 15.81 8.82 0.40
N ASP A 209 14.71 8.11 0.16
CA ASP A 209 14.12 7.15 1.07
C ASP A 209 14.61 5.71 0.77
N VAL A 210 14.51 4.78 1.74
CA VAL A 210 14.83 3.36 1.52
C VAL A 210 13.72 2.46 2.05
N GLY A 211 13.44 1.38 1.33
CA GLY A 211 12.49 0.34 1.75
C GLY A 211 13.07 -0.68 2.73
N PHE A 212 14.39 -0.86 2.75
CA PHE A 212 15.07 -1.81 3.62
C PHE A 212 16.35 -1.21 4.18
N GLU A 213 16.58 -1.32 5.49
CA GLU A 213 17.79 -0.80 6.13
C GLU A 213 19.02 -1.70 5.90
N ASP A 214 18.80 -2.97 5.57
CA ASP A 214 19.85 -3.96 5.35
C ASP A 214 20.10 -4.31 3.86
N LEU A 215 19.40 -3.65 2.93
CA LEU A 215 19.63 -3.82 1.49
C LEU A 215 21.04 -3.45 1.03
N PRO A 216 21.69 -2.38 1.56
CA PRO A 216 23.12 -2.14 1.33
C PRO A 216 24.07 -3.28 1.70
N LYS A 217 23.59 -4.25 2.49
CA LYS A 217 24.36 -5.45 2.89
C LYS A 217 23.94 -6.70 2.11
N GLY A 218 23.10 -6.55 1.09
CA GLY A 218 22.55 -7.66 0.30
C GLY A 218 21.47 -8.46 1.03
N ALA A 219 20.79 -7.87 2.02
CA ALA A 219 19.72 -8.51 2.77
C ALA A 219 18.39 -7.74 2.65
N LEU A 220 17.28 -8.46 2.79
CA LEU A 220 15.92 -7.92 2.74
C LEU A 220 15.20 -8.40 3.99
N ARG A 221 15.68 -8.05 5.18
CA ARG A 221 15.06 -8.49 6.44
C ARG A 221 14.57 -7.33 7.28
N GLN A 222 15.12 -6.12 7.09
CA GLN A 222 14.77 -4.94 7.86
C GLN A 222 13.92 -4.00 7.03
N LEU A 223 12.69 -4.44 6.73
CA LEU A 223 11.70 -3.66 5.99
C LEU A 223 11.29 -2.41 6.78
N ARG A 224 11.08 -1.30 6.05
CA ARG A 224 10.50 -0.05 6.58
C ARG A 224 9.06 0.15 6.10
N PRO A 225 8.04 -0.08 6.95
CA PRO A 225 6.64 0.04 6.54
C PRO A 225 6.29 1.43 5.98
N GLU A 226 6.82 2.50 6.56
CA GLU A 226 6.49 3.88 6.16
C GLU A 226 6.93 4.19 4.72
N TYR A 227 8.00 3.54 4.24
CA TYR A 227 8.43 3.64 2.85
C TYR A 227 7.37 3.06 1.91
N PHE A 228 6.89 1.85 2.20
CA PHE A 228 5.92 1.16 1.34
C PHE A 228 4.53 1.80 1.41
N GLN A 229 4.14 2.35 2.57
CA GLN A 229 2.94 3.18 2.71
C GLN A 229 3.02 4.45 1.85
N MET A 230 4.18 5.11 1.80
CA MET A 230 4.38 6.23 0.87
C MET A 230 4.36 5.74 -0.59
N PHE A 231 5.01 4.62 -0.88
CA PHE A 231 5.04 4.03 -2.22
C PHE A 231 3.62 3.71 -2.74
N ASP A 232 2.75 3.17 -1.89
CA ASP A 232 1.34 2.96 -2.21
C ASP A 232 0.67 4.25 -2.67
N ARG A 233 0.84 5.35 -1.93
CA ARG A 233 0.30 6.66 -2.32
C ARG A 233 0.83 7.13 -3.67
N LEU A 234 2.14 7.01 -3.90
CA LEU A 234 2.77 7.40 -5.17
C LEU A 234 2.23 6.58 -6.34
N THR A 235 2.09 5.26 -6.18
CA THR A 235 1.54 4.40 -7.23
C THR A 235 0.03 4.60 -7.44
N GLY A 236 -0.71 4.93 -6.38
CA GLY A 236 -2.13 5.29 -6.46
C GLY A 236 -2.35 6.51 -7.34
N ILE A 237 -1.46 7.52 -7.27
CA ILE A 237 -1.48 8.69 -8.15
C ILE A 237 -1.28 8.27 -9.61
N LEU A 238 -0.32 7.39 -9.91
CA LEU A 238 -0.10 6.88 -11.27
C LEU A 238 -1.35 6.16 -11.79
N VAL A 239 -1.92 5.25 -10.98
CA VAL A 239 -3.14 4.48 -11.31
C VAL A 239 -4.33 5.40 -11.58
N ALA A 240 -4.52 6.44 -10.75
CA ALA A 240 -5.57 7.43 -10.94
C ALA A 240 -5.47 8.18 -12.27
N HIS A 241 -4.25 8.32 -12.82
CA HIS A 241 -4.00 8.93 -14.13
C HIS A 241 -3.96 7.92 -15.28
N GLY A 242 -4.34 6.66 -15.05
CA GLY A 242 -4.35 5.62 -16.08
C GLY A 242 -2.95 5.13 -16.48
N ILE A 243 -1.96 5.34 -15.60
CA ILE A 243 -0.58 4.93 -15.77
C ILE A 243 -0.33 3.69 -14.92
N ALA A 244 -0.02 2.56 -15.55
CA ALA A 244 0.30 1.31 -14.88
C ALA A 244 1.71 1.39 -14.26
N PRO A 245 1.85 1.23 -12.94
CA PRO A 245 3.16 1.04 -12.32
C PRO A 245 3.75 -0.31 -12.75
N VAL A 246 4.95 -0.29 -13.34
CA VAL A 246 5.70 -1.49 -13.71
C VAL A 246 6.86 -1.64 -12.73
N TYR A 247 6.72 -2.60 -11.83
CA TYR A 247 7.66 -2.78 -10.72
C TYR A 247 8.88 -3.58 -11.15
N GLN A 248 10.05 -2.97 -11.02
CA GLN A 248 11.29 -3.69 -10.81
C GLN A 248 11.46 -3.88 -9.29
N PRO A 249 11.18 -5.07 -8.73
CA PRO A 249 10.99 -5.24 -7.30
C PRO A 249 12.27 -5.04 -6.49
N VAL A 250 13.38 -5.62 -6.95
CA VAL A 250 14.72 -5.43 -6.37
C VAL A 250 15.74 -5.44 -7.49
N PHE A 251 16.74 -4.57 -7.41
CA PHE A 251 17.92 -4.59 -8.25
C PHE A 251 19.16 -4.51 -7.36
N HIS A 252 20.12 -5.39 -7.59
CA HIS A 252 21.44 -5.29 -6.98
C HIS A 252 22.33 -4.49 -7.93
N GLY A 253 22.42 -3.17 -7.70
CA GLY A 253 23.40 -2.36 -8.41
C GLY A 253 24.76 -2.53 -7.73
N TYR A 254 25.77 -3.05 -8.44
CA TYR A 254 27.17 -2.88 -8.04
C TYR A 254 27.58 -1.42 -8.25
N GLY A 255 27.03 -0.50 -7.43
CA GLY A 255 27.15 0.95 -7.56
C GLY A 255 26.65 1.47 -8.92
N TRP A 256 25.63 2.32 -8.94
CA TRP A 256 25.17 2.96 -10.19
C TRP A 256 26.27 3.84 -10.85
N LYS A 257 27.45 3.96 -10.20
CA LYS A 257 28.65 4.63 -10.70
C LYS A 257 29.91 3.75 -10.73
N GLY A 258 29.79 2.42 -10.72
CA GLY A 258 30.92 1.52 -10.88
C GLY A 258 31.98 1.62 -9.76
N ARG A 259 31.57 2.02 -8.56
CA ARG A 259 32.43 1.92 -7.38
C ARG A 259 32.14 0.61 -6.67
N ARG A 260 33.22 -0.10 -6.36
CA ARG A 260 33.29 -1.26 -5.47
C ARG A 260 33.68 -0.78 -4.08
#